data_AF-A0A9K3SUJ2-F1
#
_entry.id   AF-A0A9K3SUJ2-F1
#
_cell.length_a   1.000
_cell.length_b   1.000
_cell.length_c   1.000
_cell.angle_alpha   90.00
_cell.angle_beta   90.00
_cell.angle_gamma   90.00
#
_symmetry.space_group_name_H-M   'P 1'
#
loop_
_entity.id
_entity.type
_entity.pdbx_description
1 polymer ?
#
loop_
_entity_poly.entity_id
_entity_poly.type
_entity_poly.pdbx_seq_one_letter_code
_entity_poly.pdbx_strand_id
1 'polypeptide(L)'
;MYEIKKITFNKIILNALITILFLFSSVACFEPKYFSIKGIRISDILLGILLLLFNYYFVFFNFKKNSGLKKFFFLIETFFLLIISSSLFLSFLITNPFIKKMLALSNIISYILMIHCFISLNLFGWKNDKIGIWRLNGYLVTFGLSCFLLGKNIDFSHIILRILSIFFAILFLFYLSIVIKQISNRNKIIVQ
;
A
#
# COMPACT_ATOMS: atom_id res chain seq x y z
N MET A 1 15.19 35.07 14.96
CA MET A 1 15.12 35.17 13.47
C MET A 1 15.96 34.09 12.76
N TYR A 2 17.17 33.78 13.21
CA TYR A 2 18.04 32.74 12.60
C TYR A 2 17.47 31.32 12.73
N GLU A 3 16.94 30.96 13.91
CA GLU A 3 16.32 29.63 14.13
C GLU A 3 15.08 29.39 13.26
N ILE A 4 14.22 30.41 13.11
CA ILE A 4 13.02 30.34 12.25
C ILE A 4 13.42 30.10 10.77
N LYS A 5 14.47 30.79 10.29
CA LYS A 5 15.02 30.58 8.93
C LYS A 5 15.60 29.16 8.76
N LYS A 6 16.28 28.62 9.78
CA LYS A 6 16.82 27.24 9.78
C LYS A 6 15.72 26.18 9.75
N ILE A 7 14.66 26.34 10.55
CA ILE A 7 13.51 25.42 10.59
C ILE A 7 12.79 25.40 9.24
N THR A 8 12.63 26.57 8.61
CA THR A 8 11.95 26.68 7.31
C THR A 8 12.77 26.04 6.19
N PHE A 9 14.09 26.20 6.21
CA PHE A 9 14.99 25.58 5.24
C PHE A 9 15.00 24.04 5.35
N ASN A 10 15.07 23.50 6.57
CA ASN A 10 15.02 22.05 6.80
C ASN A 10 13.69 21.46 6.30
N LYS A 11 12.57 22.18 6.48
CA LYS A 11 11.26 21.75 5.98
C LYS A 11 11.19 21.71 4.44
N ILE A 12 11.83 22.67 3.77
CA ILE A 12 11.93 22.70 2.30
C ILE A 12 12.74 21.49 1.81
N ILE A 13 13.91 21.22 2.42
CA ILE A 13 14.74 20.07 2.05
C ILE A 13 13.97 18.76 2.22
N LEU A 14 13.31 18.57 3.37
CA LEU A 14 12.52 17.36 3.62
C LEU A 14 11.43 17.17 2.55
N ASN A 15 10.68 18.21 2.22
CA ASN A 15 9.64 18.14 1.20
C ASN A 15 10.23 17.89 -0.20
N ALA A 16 11.40 18.43 -0.51
CA ALA A 16 12.10 18.17 -1.76
C ALA A 16 12.52 16.69 -1.87
N LEU A 17 13.06 16.11 -0.80
CA LEU A 17 13.40 14.69 -0.73
C LEU A 17 12.16 13.80 -0.91
N ILE A 18 11.05 14.14 -0.24
CA ILE A 18 9.77 13.43 -0.40
C ILE A 18 9.27 13.53 -1.85
N THR A 19 9.40 14.70 -2.47
CA THR A 19 9.02 14.92 -3.88
C THR A 19 9.81 14.00 -4.81
N ILE A 20 11.14 13.95 -4.64
CA ILE A 20 12.02 13.08 -5.42
C ILE A 20 11.66 11.61 -5.20
N LEU A 21 11.37 11.21 -3.96
CA LEU A 21 10.95 9.84 -3.64
C LEU A 21 9.66 9.45 -4.36
N PHE A 22 8.65 10.33 -4.41
CA PHE A 22 7.41 10.06 -5.13
C PHE A 22 7.59 10.00 -6.64
N LEU A 23 8.44 10.85 -7.21
CA LEU A 23 8.79 10.77 -8.62
C LEU A 23 9.45 9.42 -8.93
N PHE A 24 10.46 9.04 -8.15
CA PHE A 24 11.15 7.77 -8.30
C PHE A 24 10.21 6.58 -8.16
N SER A 25 9.33 6.60 -7.16
CA SER A 25 8.32 5.55 -6.94
C SER A 25 7.33 5.46 -8.10
N SER A 26 6.91 6.60 -8.66
CA SER A 26 6.01 6.63 -9.81
C SER A 26 6.65 5.97 -11.03
N VAL A 27 7.90 6.32 -11.35
CA VAL A 27 8.62 5.77 -12.50
C VAL A 27 8.96 4.29 -12.28
N ALA A 28 9.38 3.90 -11.08
CA ALA A 28 9.66 2.51 -10.72
C ALA A 28 8.42 1.60 -10.82
N CYS A 29 7.24 2.12 -10.48
CA CYS A 29 5.97 1.40 -10.69
C CYS A 29 5.50 1.43 -12.16
N PHE A 30 5.85 2.46 -12.93
CA PHE A 30 5.49 2.54 -14.35
C PHE A 30 6.21 1.46 -15.16
N GLU A 31 7.52 1.35 -15.00
CA GLU A 31 8.35 0.35 -15.69
C GLU A 31 9.22 -0.44 -14.69
N PRO A 32 8.67 -1.47 -14.02
CA PRO A 32 9.36 -2.20 -12.95
C PRO A 32 10.59 -2.97 -13.44
N LYS A 33 10.72 -3.23 -14.74
CA LYS A 33 11.85 -3.98 -15.33
C LYS A 33 13.16 -3.19 -15.29
N TYR A 34 13.11 -1.88 -15.52
CA TYR A 34 14.31 -1.03 -15.55
C TYR A 34 14.83 -0.70 -14.14
N PHE A 35 13.98 -0.85 -13.12
CA PHE A 35 14.30 -0.56 -11.72
C PHE A 35 14.48 -1.85 -10.92
N SER A 36 15.41 -2.69 -11.40
CA SER A 36 15.81 -3.94 -10.74
C SER A 36 17.32 -3.99 -10.45
N ILE A 37 17.68 -4.35 -9.23
CA ILE A 37 19.08 -4.55 -8.81
C ILE A 37 19.22 -6.01 -8.38
N LYS A 38 20.01 -6.80 -9.12
CA LYS A 38 20.24 -8.24 -8.83
C LYS A 38 18.95 -9.05 -8.65
N GLY A 39 17.91 -8.75 -9.45
CA GLY A 39 16.60 -9.41 -9.38
C GLY A 39 15.64 -8.83 -8.33
N ILE A 40 16.09 -7.92 -7.47
CA ILE A 40 15.23 -7.18 -6.54
C ILE A 40 14.61 -6.02 -7.31
N ARG A 41 13.28 -6.00 -7.45
CA ARG A 41 12.58 -4.88 -8.07
C ARG A 41 12.17 -3.86 -7.01
N ILE A 42 12.42 -2.59 -7.29
CA ILE A 42 12.07 -1.50 -6.38
C ILE A 42 10.55 -1.44 -6.14
N SER A 43 9.75 -1.80 -7.15
CA SER A 43 8.30 -1.95 -7.03
C SER A 43 7.89 -2.94 -5.94
N ASP A 44 8.62 -4.04 -5.78
CA ASP A 44 8.29 -5.11 -4.82
C ASP A 44 8.56 -4.64 -3.39
N ILE A 45 9.65 -3.87 -3.19
CA ILE A 45 9.96 -3.20 -1.91
C ILE A 45 8.88 -2.18 -1.57
N LEU A 46 8.50 -1.32 -2.52
CA LEU A 46 7.47 -0.30 -2.32
C LEU A 46 6.12 -0.94 -1.96
N LEU A 47 5.74 -2.01 -2.65
CA LEU A 47 4.52 -2.78 -2.35
C LEU A 47 4.58 -3.42 -0.96
N GLY A 48 5.72 -4.00 -0.57
CA GLY A 48 5.93 -4.55 0.77
C GLY A 48 5.73 -3.49 1.86
N ILE A 49 6.32 -2.30 1.68
CA ILE A 49 6.14 -1.17 2.61
C ILE A 49 4.67 -0.73 2.65
N LEU A 50 4.02 -0.60 1.50
CA LEU A 50 2.62 -0.18 1.42
C LEU A 50 1.68 -1.18 2.11
N LEU A 51 1.94 -2.48 1.96
CA LEU A 51 1.21 -3.54 2.67
C LEU A 51 1.44 -3.52 4.17
N LEU A 52 2.67 -3.24 4.63
CA LEU A 52 2.95 -3.08 6.06
C LEU A 52 2.20 -1.88 6.65
N LEU A 53 2.19 -0.75 5.94
CA LEU A 53 1.41 0.43 6.34
C LEU A 53 -0.09 0.11 6.38
N PHE A 54 -0.62 -0.56 5.36
CA PHE A 54 -2.00 -1.00 5.32
C PHE A 54 -2.34 -1.90 6.52
N ASN A 55 -1.51 -2.90 6.79
CA ASN A 55 -1.66 -3.81 7.92
C ASN A 55 -1.69 -3.04 9.25
N TYR A 56 -0.75 -2.11 9.45
CA TYR A 56 -0.68 -1.31 10.67
C TYR A 56 -1.93 -0.45 10.90
N TYR A 57 -2.36 0.31 9.88
CA TYR A 57 -3.46 1.26 10.02
C TYR A 57 -4.84 0.59 10.04
N PHE A 58 -5.06 -0.45 9.24
CA PHE A 58 -6.39 -1.04 9.06
C PHE A 58 -6.62 -2.30 9.90
N VAL A 59 -5.62 -3.15 10.05
CA VAL A 59 -5.81 -4.47 10.68
C VAL A 59 -5.31 -4.44 12.12
N PHE A 60 -4.08 -4.00 12.35
CA PHE A 60 -3.46 -3.98 13.68
C PHE A 60 -4.15 -3.01 14.65
N PHE A 61 -4.60 -1.84 14.15
CA PHE A 61 -5.41 -0.93 14.95
C PHE A 61 -6.71 -1.59 15.42
N ASN A 62 -7.41 -2.30 14.53
CA ASN A 62 -8.62 -3.05 14.87
C ASN A 62 -8.34 -4.24 15.79
N PHE A 63 -7.21 -4.91 15.63
CA PHE A 63 -6.74 -5.94 16.56
C PHE A 63 -6.60 -5.39 18.00
N LYS A 64 -6.00 -4.21 18.17
CA LYS A 64 -5.84 -3.58 19.50
C LYS A 64 -7.19 -3.20 20.13
N LYS A 65 -8.14 -2.73 19.32
CA LYS A 65 -9.43 -2.21 19.79
C LYS A 65 -10.44 -3.29 20.17
N ASN A 66 -10.35 -4.47 19.56
CA ASN A 66 -11.33 -5.54 19.73
C ASN A 66 -10.91 -6.56 20.80
N SER A 67 -11.87 -7.35 21.30
CA SER A 67 -11.67 -8.43 22.26
C SER A 67 -12.29 -9.75 21.77
N GLY A 68 -11.93 -10.86 22.43
CA GLY A 68 -12.45 -12.19 22.13
C GLY A 68 -12.16 -12.68 20.70
N LEU A 69 -13.12 -13.38 20.09
CA LEU A 69 -12.97 -13.96 18.75
C LEU A 69 -12.66 -12.91 17.66
N LYS A 70 -13.18 -11.68 17.79
CA LYS A 70 -12.88 -10.60 16.84
C LYS A 70 -11.39 -10.27 16.81
N LYS A 71 -10.77 -10.22 17.99
CA LYS A 71 -9.32 -10.01 18.13
C LYS A 71 -8.53 -11.14 17.49
N PHE A 72 -8.97 -12.39 17.64
CA PHE A 72 -8.32 -13.54 17.03
C PHE A 72 -8.34 -13.49 15.49
N PHE A 73 -9.47 -13.12 14.87
CA PHE A 73 -9.52 -12.99 13.40
C PHE A 73 -8.60 -11.88 12.88
N PHE A 74 -8.58 -10.71 13.51
CA PHE A 74 -7.64 -9.65 13.11
C PHE A 74 -6.18 -10.03 13.35
N LEU A 75 -5.88 -10.87 14.34
CA LEU A 75 -4.54 -11.41 14.55
C LEU A 75 -4.10 -12.29 13.38
N ILE A 76 -4.97 -13.21 12.93
CA ILE A 76 -4.71 -14.06 11.75
C ILE A 76 -4.45 -13.20 10.51
N GLU A 77 -5.30 -12.20 10.28
CA GLU A 77 -5.13 -11.27 9.15
C GLU A 77 -3.80 -10.52 9.23
N THR A 78 -3.40 -10.07 10.43
CA THR A 78 -2.12 -9.39 10.66
C THR A 78 -0.94 -10.29 10.32
N PHE A 79 -0.95 -11.55 10.78
CA PHE A 79 0.11 -12.51 10.48
C PHE A 79 0.17 -12.82 8.98
N PHE A 80 -0.99 -13.01 8.35
CA PHE A 80 -1.06 -13.28 6.92
C PHE A 80 -0.45 -12.13 6.10
N LEU A 81 -0.81 -10.88 6.42
CA LEU A 81 -0.25 -9.70 5.77
C LEU A 81 1.25 -9.53 6.02
N LEU A 82 1.74 -9.88 7.22
CA LEU A 82 3.17 -9.88 7.53
C LEU A 82 3.96 -10.90 6.70
N ILE A 83 3.41 -12.11 6.52
CA ILE A 83 4.05 -13.15 5.71
C ILE A 83 4.11 -12.70 4.25
N ILE A 84 3.00 -12.18 3.71
CA ILE A 84 2.95 -11.67 2.35
C ILE A 84 3.93 -10.52 2.15
N SER A 85 3.93 -9.52 3.04
CA SER A 85 4.83 -8.37 2.88
C SER A 85 6.30 -8.82 2.95
N SER A 86 6.64 -9.71 3.87
CA SER A 86 7.97 -10.33 3.97
C SER A 86 8.36 -11.07 2.69
N SER A 87 7.41 -11.76 2.07
CA SER A 87 7.63 -12.51 0.83
C SER A 87 7.95 -11.60 -0.38
N LEU A 88 7.43 -10.37 -0.40
CA LEU A 88 7.76 -9.39 -1.43
C LEU A 88 9.21 -8.91 -1.32
N PHE A 89 9.69 -8.67 -0.09
CA PHE A 89 11.10 -8.31 0.15
C PHE A 89 12.07 -9.43 -0.22
N LEU A 90 11.65 -10.69 -0.04
CA LEU A 90 12.47 -11.88 -0.32
C LEU A 90 12.16 -12.54 -1.66
N SER A 91 11.38 -11.87 -2.53
CA SER A 91 10.89 -12.44 -3.79
C SER A 91 11.99 -12.97 -4.71
N PHE A 92 13.18 -12.35 -4.69
CA PHE A 92 14.35 -12.77 -5.45
C PHE A 92 14.96 -14.11 -4.98
N LEU A 93 14.72 -14.52 -3.73
CA LEU A 93 15.18 -15.81 -3.18
C LEU A 93 14.23 -16.96 -3.52
N ILE A 94 13.02 -16.66 -4.00
CA ILE A 94 11.96 -17.64 -4.23
C ILE A 94 12.15 -18.27 -5.61
N THR A 95 12.82 -19.43 -5.63
CA THR A 95 13.10 -20.18 -6.86
C THR A 95 12.02 -21.19 -7.21
N ASN A 96 11.27 -21.68 -6.21
CA ASN A 96 10.22 -22.68 -6.44
C ASN A 96 9.08 -22.09 -7.30
N PRO A 97 8.75 -22.68 -8.46
CA PRO A 97 7.78 -22.12 -9.40
C PRO A 97 6.35 -22.09 -8.85
N PHE A 98 5.99 -23.06 -8.01
CA PHE A 98 4.67 -23.11 -7.39
C PHE A 98 4.51 -21.97 -6.38
N ILE A 99 5.50 -21.78 -5.49
CA ILE A 99 5.51 -20.69 -4.51
C ILE A 99 5.52 -19.34 -5.23
N LYS A 100 6.32 -19.20 -6.29
CA LYS A 100 6.38 -17.99 -7.11
C LYS A 100 5.03 -17.66 -7.77
N LYS A 101 4.29 -18.67 -8.22
CA LYS A 101 2.92 -18.49 -8.75
C LYS A 101 1.96 -18.06 -7.65
N MET A 102 2.00 -18.67 -6.46
CA MET A 102 1.15 -18.27 -5.34
C MET A 102 1.42 -16.82 -4.89
N LEU A 103 2.68 -16.39 -4.94
CA LEU A 103 3.12 -15.06 -4.55
C LEU A 103 3.18 -14.06 -5.71
N ALA A 104 2.56 -14.38 -6.85
CA ALA A 104 2.35 -13.38 -7.89
C ALA A 104 1.50 -12.22 -7.34
N LEU A 105 1.79 -10.99 -7.74
CA LEU A 105 1.16 -9.79 -7.19
C LEU A 105 -0.38 -9.82 -7.31
N SER A 106 -0.89 -10.28 -8.46
CA SER A 106 -2.33 -10.50 -8.68
C SER A 106 -2.92 -11.44 -7.62
N ASN A 107 -2.28 -12.58 -7.39
CA ASN A 107 -2.72 -13.59 -6.43
C ASN A 107 -2.63 -13.08 -5.00
N ILE A 108 -1.54 -12.39 -4.64
CA ILE A 108 -1.36 -11.74 -3.34
C ILE A 108 -2.55 -10.82 -3.04
N ILE A 109 -2.91 -9.94 -3.97
CA ILE A 109 -4.00 -8.99 -3.77
C ILE A 109 -5.34 -9.71 -3.65
N SER A 110 -5.59 -10.71 -4.50
CA SER A 110 -6.80 -11.52 -4.38
C SER A 110 -6.87 -12.27 -3.04
N TYR A 111 -5.76 -12.80 -2.51
CA TYR A 111 -5.75 -13.44 -1.20
C TYR A 111 -6.04 -12.46 -0.07
N ILE A 112 -5.44 -11.27 -0.10
CA ILE A 112 -5.69 -10.21 0.89
C ILE A 112 -7.18 -9.84 0.90
N LEU A 113 -7.75 -9.56 -0.28
CA LEU A 113 -9.16 -9.19 -0.40
C LEU A 113 -10.08 -10.32 0.06
N MET A 114 -9.78 -11.57 -0.33
CA MET A 114 -10.55 -12.75 0.05
C MET A 114 -10.57 -12.93 1.58
N ILE A 115 -9.42 -12.88 2.24
CA ILE A 115 -9.31 -13.07 3.70
C ILE A 115 -9.97 -11.89 4.43
N HIS A 116 -9.70 -10.66 4.01
CA HIS A 116 -10.29 -9.47 4.62
C HIS A 116 -11.83 -9.50 4.54
N CYS A 117 -12.38 -9.88 3.38
CA CYS A 117 -13.83 -9.97 3.19
C CYS A 117 -14.42 -11.15 3.97
N PHE A 118 -13.75 -12.30 3.99
CA PHE A 118 -14.20 -13.46 4.77
C PHE A 118 -14.29 -13.13 6.26
N ILE A 119 -13.27 -12.49 6.82
CA ILE A 119 -13.26 -12.04 8.22
C ILE A 119 -14.38 -11.02 8.44
N SER A 120 -14.51 -10.02 7.56
CA SER A 120 -15.53 -8.97 7.69
C SER A 120 -16.95 -9.54 7.63
N LEU A 121 -17.23 -10.48 6.73
CA LEU A 121 -18.52 -11.15 6.61
C LEU A 121 -18.83 -12.00 7.86
N ASN A 122 -17.85 -12.72 8.40
CA ASN A 122 -18.04 -13.49 9.64
C ASN A 122 -18.26 -12.60 10.86
N LEU A 123 -17.50 -11.51 10.99
CA LEU A 123 -17.55 -10.64 12.15
C LEU A 123 -18.78 -9.73 12.19
N PHE A 124 -19.31 -9.37 11.03
CA PHE A 124 -20.32 -8.34 10.93
C PHE A 124 -21.57 -8.74 10.12
N GLY A 125 -21.49 -9.76 9.26
CA GLY A 125 -22.57 -10.12 8.34
C GLY A 125 -23.62 -11.09 8.88
N TRP A 126 -23.28 -11.95 9.84
CA TRP A 126 -24.20 -13.01 10.30
C TRP A 126 -24.94 -12.71 11.62
N LYS A 127 -24.36 -11.88 12.50
CA LYS A 127 -24.89 -11.67 13.87
C LYS A 127 -25.19 -10.22 14.24
N ASN A 128 -25.03 -9.28 13.32
CA ASN A 128 -25.16 -7.85 13.61
C ASN A 128 -26.14 -7.18 12.65
N ASP A 129 -27.33 -6.81 13.14
CA ASP A 129 -28.34 -6.03 12.40
C ASP A 129 -27.87 -4.63 11.96
N LYS A 130 -26.63 -4.25 12.29
CA LYS A 130 -26.05 -2.92 12.05
C LYS A 130 -25.19 -2.81 10.79
N ILE A 131 -24.93 -3.90 10.06
CA ILE A 131 -24.28 -3.77 8.75
C ILE A 131 -25.33 -3.37 7.71
N GLY A 132 -25.16 -2.19 7.12
CA GLY A 132 -25.99 -1.75 6.01
C GLY A 132 -25.85 -2.71 4.82
N ILE A 133 -26.96 -2.99 4.13
CA ILE A 133 -27.04 -3.98 3.05
C ILE A 133 -26.04 -3.72 1.92
N TRP A 134 -25.76 -2.45 1.64
CA TRP A 134 -24.73 -2.02 0.68
C TRP A 134 -23.34 -2.49 1.05
N ARG A 135 -22.99 -2.43 2.34
CA ARG A 135 -21.69 -2.86 2.84
C ARG A 135 -21.56 -4.39 2.80
N LEU A 136 -22.64 -5.10 3.14
CA LEU A 136 -22.70 -6.55 3.03
C LEU A 136 -22.50 -7.00 1.57
N ASN A 137 -23.27 -6.42 0.64
CA ASN A 137 -23.18 -6.71 -0.78
C ASN A 137 -21.80 -6.35 -1.33
N GLY A 138 -21.21 -5.23 -0.88
CA GLY A 138 -19.84 -4.87 -1.20
C GLY A 138 -18.85 -5.98 -0.86
N TYR A 139 -18.88 -6.48 0.39
CA TYR A 139 -17.99 -7.56 0.82
C TYR A 139 -18.23 -8.89 0.08
N LEU A 140 -19.49 -9.22 -0.25
CA LEU A 140 -19.82 -10.43 -1.01
C LEU A 140 -19.30 -10.35 -2.45
N VAL A 141 -19.51 -9.20 -3.12
CA VAL A 141 -19.03 -8.98 -4.49
C VAL A 141 -17.50 -9.01 -4.52
N THR A 142 -16.81 -8.33 -3.59
CA THR A 142 -15.35 -8.35 -3.54
C THR A 142 -14.79 -9.72 -3.20
N PHE A 143 -15.46 -10.48 -2.33
CA PHE A 143 -15.09 -11.86 -2.03
C PHE A 143 -15.24 -12.76 -3.28
N GLY A 144 -16.41 -12.72 -3.93
CA GLY A 144 -16.68 -13.49 -5.14
C GLY A 144 -15.72 -13.15 -6.29
N LEU A 145 -15.45 -11.85 -6.49
CA LEU A 145 -14.48 -11.38 -7.48
C LEU A 145 -13.07 -11.90 -7.16
N SER A 146 -12.65 -11.87 -5.90
CA SER A 146 -11.33 -12.37 -5.48
C SER A 146 -11.18 -13.87 -5.76
N CYS A 147 -12.20 -14.66 -5.43
CA CYS A 147 -12.24 -16.10 -5.75
C CYS A 147 -12.22 -16.35 -7.25
N PHE A 148 -12.98 -15.58 -8.03
CA PHE A 148 -13.00 -15.68 -9.49
C PHE A 148 -11.64 -15.36 -10.12
N LEU A 149 -10.99 -14.27 -9.68
CA LEU A 149 -9.67 -13.86 -10.15
C LEU A 149 -8.61 -14.95 -9.87
N LEU A 150 -8.64 -15.55 -8.68
CA LEU A 150 -7.76 -16.67 -8.31
C LEU A 150 -8.05 -17.92 -9.17
N GLY A 151 -9.32 -18.31 -9.29
CA GLY A 151 -9.72 -19.50 -10.05
C GLY A 151 -9.37 -19.41 -11.54
N LYS A 152 -9.50 -18.21 -12.13
CA LYS A 152 -9.14 -17.95 -13.54
C LYS A 152 -7.66 -17.63 -13.74
N ASN A 153 -6.86 -17.49 -12.68
CA ASN A 153 -5.44 -17.11 -12.74
C ASN A 153 -5.19 -15.85 -13.59
N ILE A 154 -6.05 -14.83 -13.45
CA ILE A 154 -5.92 -13.58 -14.24
C ILE A 154 -4.75 -12.77 -13.69
N ASP A 155 -3.79 -12.42 -14.55
CA ASP A 155 -2.69 -11.53 -14.18
C ASP A 155 -3.06 -10.06 -14.44
N PHE A 156 -3.39 -9.35 -13.36
CA PHE A 156 -3.67 -7.92 -13.37
C PHE A 156 -2.56 -7.11 -12.67
N SER A 157 -1.39 -7.71 -12.43
CA SER A 157 -0.24 -7.08 -11.76
C SER A 157 0.17 -5.78 -12.45
N HIS A 158 0.17 -5.78 -13.78
CA HIS A 158 0.52 -4.59 -14.57
C HIS A 158 -0.46 -3.44 -14.36
N ILE A 159 -1.75 -3.73 -14.22
CA ILE A 159 -2.80 -2.72 -14.00
C ILE A 159 -2.60 -2.07 -12.63
N ILE A 160 -2.37 -2.87 -11.59
CA ILE A 160 -2.10 -2.37 -10.22
C ILE A 160 -0.89 -1.44 -10.21
N LEU A 161 0.20 -1.86 -10.83
CA LEU A 161 1.43 -1.06 -10.89
C LEU A 161 1.23 0.26 -11.64
N ARG A 162 0.43 0.27 -12.72
CA ARG A 162 0.06 1.50 -13.43
C ARG A 162 -0.80 2.43 -12.56
N ILE A 163 -1.77 1.88 -11.82
CA ILE A 163 -2.59 2.67 -10.89
C ILE A 163 -1.71 3.29 -9.79
N LEU A 164 -0.80 2.52 -9.19
CA LEU A 164 0.14 3.02 -8.18
C LEU A 164 1.08 4.08 -8.76
N SER A 165 1.56 3.88 -9.99
CA SER A 165 2.40 4.86 -10.69
C SER A 165 1.70 6.20 -10.83
N ILE A 166 0.43 6.19 -11.27
CA ILE A 166 -0.40 7.41 -11.39
C ILE A 166 -0.62 8.05 -10.02
N PHE A 167 -0.94 7.24 -9.00
CA PHE A 167 -1.11 7.73 -7.63
C PHE A 167 0.14 8.44 -7.11
N PHE A 168 1.33 7.86 -7.29
CA PHE A 168 2.58 8.49 -6.90
C PHE A 168 2.91 9.72 -7.75
N ALA A 169 2.54 9.76 -9.03
CA ALA A 169 2.70 10.95 -9.86
C ALA A 169 1.85 12.13 -9.35
N ILE A 170 0.62 11.86 -8.92
CA ILE A 170 -0.26 12.88 -8.31
C ILE A 170 0.37 13.40 -7.00
N LEU A 171 0.89 12.52 -6.15
CA LEU A 171 1.58 12.91 -4.92
C LEU A 171 2.84 13.72 -5.21
N PHE A 172 3.60 13.35 -6.24
CA PHE A 172 4.75 14.13 -6.71
C PHE A 172 4.34 15.56 -7.08
N LEU A 173 3.30 15.73 -7.91
CA LEU A 173 2.82 17.06 -8.31
C LEU A 173 2.34 17.89 -7.10
N PHE A 174 1.65 17.25 -6.16
CA PHE A 174 1.19 17.89 -4.94
C PHE A 174 2.37 18.41 -4.10
N TYR A 175 3.36 17.56 -3.79
CA TYR A 175 4.52 17.96 -3.00
C TYR A 175 5.43 18.96 -3.73
N LEU A 176 5.56 18.84 -5.05
CA LEU A 176 6.27 19.81 -5.87
C LEU A 176 5.65 21.22 -5.72
N SER A 177 4.32 21.31 -5.76
CA SER A 177 3.61 22.58 -5.56
C SER A 177 3.91 23.21 -4.19
N ILE A 178 3.99 22.38 -3.13
CA ILE A 178 4.34 22.81 -1.78
C ILE A 178 5.77 23.35 -1.74
N VAL A 179 6.72 22.64 -2.33
CA VAL A 179 8.13 23.05 -2.38
C VAL A 179 8.29 24.39 -3.12
N ILE A 180 7.68 24.54 -4.29
CA ILE A 180 7.71 25.79 -5.06
C ILE A 180 7.14 26.95 -4.24
N LYS A 181 6.00 26.76 -3.58
CA LYS A 181 5.37 27.78 -2.72
C LYS A 181 6.27 28.16 -1.54
N GLN A 182 6.92 27.19 -0.90
CA GLN A 182 7.82 27.44 0.23
C GLN A 182 9.09 28.19 -0.18
N ILE A 183 9.68 27.86 -1.34
CA ILE A 183 10.83 28.58 -1.89
C ILE A 183 10.45 30.03 -2.22
N SER A 184 9.32 30.24 -2.90
CA SER A 184 8.82 31.57 -3.23
C SER A 184 8.60 32.44 -1.97
N ASN A 185 7.95 31.87 -0.94
CA ASN A 185 7.73 32.58 0.33
C ASN A 185 9.04 32.88 1.08
N ARG A 186 10.00 31.95 1.07
CA ARG A 186 11.32 32.19 1.67
C ARG A 186 12.04 33.36 0.99
N ASN A 187 12.00 33.43 -0.35
CA ASN A 187 12.64 34.50 -1.09
C ASN A 187 12.01 35.87 -0.78
N LYS A 188 10.68 35.96 -0.61
CA LYS A 188 10.01 37.20 -0.19
C LYS A 188 10.48 37.71 1.19
N ILE A 189 10.75 36.80 2.13
CA ILE A 189 11.23 37.14 3.50
C ILE A 189 12.71 37.56 3.52
N ILE A 190 13.49 37.21 2.49
CA ILE A 190 14.92 37.57 2.40
C ILE A 190 15.09 38.96 1.75
N VAL A 191 14.15 39.36 0.89
CA VAL A 191 14.18 40.63 0.15
C VAL A 191 13.55 41.80 0.93
N GLN A 192 12.79 41.49 1.99
CA GLN A 192 12.32 42.47 3.00
C GLN A 192 13.28 42.55 4.18
#